data_AF-X1TCG1-F1
#
_entry.id   AF-X1TCG1-F1
#
_cell.length_a   1.000
_cell.length_b   1.000
_cell.length_c   1.000
_cell.angle_alpha   90.00
_cell.angle_beta   90.00
_cell.angle_gamma   90.00
#
_symmetry.space_group_name_H-M   'P 1'
#
loop_
_entity.id
_entity.type
_entity.pdbx_description
1 polymer ?
#
loop_
_entity_poly.entity_id
_entity_poly.type
_entity_poly.pdbx_seq_one_letter_code
_entity_poly.pdbx_strand_id
1 'polypeptide(L)' 'MAELQQNSVDIEKWLKLIRADSVGPTTFAKLIKHFGSAERALGASAGELAGIDGVGLKTSEQIARTR' A
#
# COMPACT_ATOMS: atom_id res chain seq x y z
N MET A 1 -19.14 -15.45 25.01
CA MET A 1 -18.36 -14.35 24.42
C MET A 1 -18.23 -14.67 22.94
N ALA A 2 -18.74 -13.82 22.05
CA ALA A 2 -18.66 -14.10 20.61
C ALA A 2 -17.19 -14.02 20.18
N GLU A 3 -16.67 -15.06 19.53
CA GLU A 3 -15.36 -15.01 18.89
C GLU A 3 -15.38 -13.87 17.87
N LEU A 4 -14.45 -12.92 18.04
CA LEU A 4 -14.18 -11.89 17.03
C LEU A 4 -13.64 -12.61 15.80
N GLN A 5 -14.53 -13.00 14.89
CA GLN A 5 -14.14 -13.57 13.62
C GLN A 5 -13.32 -12.52 12.87
N GLN A 6 -12.02 -12.78 12.71
CA GLN A 6 -11.09 -11.86 12.06
C GLN A 6 -11.33 -11.90 10.55
N ASN A 7 -12.35 -11.17 10.10
CA ASN A 7 -12.64 -10.99 8.69
C ASN A 7 -11.62 -10.01 8.09
N SER A 8 -11.03 -10.39 6.95
CA SER A 8 -10.11 -9.53 6.18
C SER A 8 -8.94 -9.00 7.01
N VAL A 9 -8.01 -9.90 7.34
CA VAL A 9 -6.71 -9.57 7.95
C VAL A 9 -6.09 -8.36 7.22
N ASP A 10 -5.63 -7.38 8.01
CA ASP A 10 -5.02 -6.13 7.52
C ASP A 10 -5.93 -5.14 6.77
N ILE A 11 -7.26 -5.26 6.83
CA ILE A 11 -8.17 -4.34 6.13
C ILE A 11 -7.86 -2.85 6.36
N GLU A 12 -7.42 -2.47 7.55
CA GLU A 12 -7.00 -1.09 7.87
C GLU A 12 -5.79 -0.66 7.03
N LYS A 13 -4.82 -1.54 6.81
CA LYS A 13 -3.63 -1.27 5.99
C LYS A 13 -4.01 -1.15 4.52
N TRP A 14 -4.92 -1.99 4.04
CA TRP A 14 -5.45 -1.90 2.67
C TRP A 14 -6.17 -0.56 2.46
N LEU A 15 -7.01 -0.16 3.40
CA LEU A 15 -7.73 1.13 3.37
C LEU A 15 -6.81 2.34 3.54
N LYS A 16 -5.71 2.22 4.29
CA LYS A 16 -4.69 3.27 4.37
C LYS A 16 -3.95 3.42 3.04
N LEU A 17 -3.54 2.31 2.44
CA LEU A 17 -2.77 2.33 1.20
C LEU A 17 -3.57 2.94 0.04
N ILE A 18 -4.86 2.59 -0.11
CA ILE A 18 -5.69 3.18 -1.17
C ILE A 18 -6.11 4.63 -0.91
N ARG A 19 -6.00 5.09 0.34
CA ARG A 19 -6.24 6.50 0.72
C ARG A 19 -4.95 7.33 0.72
N ALA A 20 -3.79 6.72 0.50
CA ALA A 20 -2.55 7.44 0.35
C ALA A 20 -2.65 8.37 -0.87
N ASP A 21 -2.18 9.61 -0.71
CA ASP A 21 -2.16 10.56 -1.80
C ASP A 21 -1.39 9.99 -3.00
N SER A 22 -1.99 10.10 -4.18
CA SER A 22 -1.44 9.57 -5.44
C SER A 22 -1.48 8.03 -5.59
N VAL A 23 -2.12 7.30 -4.68
CA VAL A 23 -2.43 5.87 -4.89
C VAL A 23 -3.84 5.70 -5.45
N GLY A 24 -3.92 5.59 -6.77
CA GLY A 24 -5.13 5.14 -7.44
C GLY A 24 -5.31 3.62 -7.43
N PRO A 25 -6.47 3.10 -7.88
CA PRO A 25 -6.76 1.66 -7.90
C PRO A 25 -5.75 0.85 -8.75
N THR A 26 -5.25 1.41 -9.85
CA THR A 26 -4.22 0.75 -10.68
C THR A 26 -2.89 0.65 -9.94
N THR A 27 -2.45 1.73 -9.29
CA THR A 27 -1.22 1.77 -8.50
C THR A 27 -1.32 0.81 -7.31
N PHE A 28 -2.45 0.81 -6.63
CA PHE A 28 -2.75 -0.14 -5.56
C PHE A 28 -2.60 -1.58 -6.04
N ALA A 29 -3.24 -1.96 -7.14
CA ALA A 29 -3.14 -3.32 -7.68
C ALA A 29 -1.68 -3.70 -8.02
N LYS A 30 -0.90 -2.77 -8.59
CA LYS A 30 0.53 -2.98 -8.87
C LYS A 30 1.36 -3.15 -7.60
N LEU A 31 1.12 -2.34 -6.57
CA LEU A 31 1.78 -2.42 -5.27
C LEU A 31 1.51 -3.77 -4.59
N ILE A 32 0.25 -4.21 -4.56
CA ILE A 32 -0.11 -5.50 -3.98
C ILE A 32 0.50 -6.65 -4.79
N LYS A 33 0.52 -6.56 -6.14
CA LYS A 33 1.14 -7.57 -7.00
C LYS A 33 2.66 -7.66 -6.79
N HIS A 34 3.33 -6.53 -6.51
CA HIS A 34 4.77 -6.48 -6.34
C HIS A 34 5.22 -6.89 -4.92
N PHE A 35 4.58 -6.34 -3.89
CA PHE A 35 4.97 -6.54 -2.49
C PHE A 35 4.26 -7.70 -1.80
N GLY A 36 3.14 -8.17 -2.35
CA GLY A 36 2.33 -9.28 -1.83
C GLY A 36 1.40 -8.91 -0.68
N SER A 37 1.62 -7.78 0.01
CA SER A 37 0.73 -7.29 1.06
C SER A 37 0.72 -5.76 1.16
N ALA A 38 -0.39 -5.21 1.66
CA ALA A 38 -0.49 -3.77 1.93
C ALA A 38 0.50 -3.32 3.01
N GLU A 39 0.82 -4.19 3.98
CA GLU A 39 1.84 -3.93 5.00
C GLU A 39 3.23 -3.74 4.39
N ARG A 40 3.67 -4.66 3.53
CA ARG A 40 4.97 -4.51 2.87
C ARG A 40 5.00 -3.30 1.95
N ALA A 41 3.90 -3.00 1.25
CA ALA A 41 3.82 -1.82 0.40
C ALA A 41 3.93 -0.51 1.21
N LEU A 42 3.31 -0.42 2.39
CA LEU A 42 3.43 0.73 3.28
C LEU A 42 4.80 0.82 3.97
N GLY A 43 5.45 -0.32 4.19
CA GLY A 43 6.79 -0.41 4.78
C GLY A 43 7.94 -0.20 3.78
N ALA A 44 7.67 -0.25 2.48
CA ALA A 44 8.66 -0.10 1.43
C ALA A 44 9.30 1.30 1.43
N SER A 45 10.56 1.38 1.06
CA SER A 45 11.25 2.66 0.85
C SER A 45 10.79 3.34 -0.42
N ALA A 46 10.98 4.67 -0.51
CA ALA A 46 10.66 5.42 -1.73
C ALA A 46 11.44 4.91 -2.96
N GLY A 47 12.65 4.37 -2.76
CA GLY A 47 13.44 3.76 -3.84
C GLY A 47 12.81 2.46 -4.36
N GLU A 48 12.32 1.60 -3.45
CA GLU A 48 11.62 0.36 -3.82
C GLU A 48 10.29 0.64 -4.51
N LEU A 49 9.55 1.64 -4.02
CA LEU A 49 8.30 2.09 -4.64
C LEU A 49 8.52 2.66 -6.04
N ALA A 50 9.60 3.41 -6.26
CA ALA A 50 9.93 4.00 -7.56
C ALA A 50 10.32 2.96 -8.63
N GLY A 51 10.63 1.72 -8.22
CA GLY A 51 10.87 0.60 -9.12
C GLY A 51 9.60 0.04 -9.77
N ILE A 52 8.42 0.47 -9.34
CA ILE A 52 7.14 0.01 -9.88
C ILE A 52 6.77 0.86 -11.08
N ASP A 53 6.46 0.18 -12.19
CA ASP A 53 5.96 0.81 -13.40
C ASP A 53 4.77 1.73 -13.12
N GLY A 54 4.93 3.03 -13.41
CA GLY A 54 3.91 4.06 -13.16
C GLY A 54 3.91 4.65 -11.75
N VAL A 55 4.80 4.24 -10.86
CA VAL A 55 5.05 4.88 -9.56
C VAL A 55 6.32 5.71 -9.68
N GLY A 56 6.16 7.01 -9.92
CA GLY A 56 7.30 7.93 -9.99
C GLY A 56 7.88 8.26 -8.61
N LEU A 57 9.03 8.93 -8.59
CA LEU A 57 9.68 9.42 -7.37
C LEU A 57 8.74 10.20 -6.45
N LYS A 58 7.97 11.15 -7.00
CA LYS A 58 7.01 11.97 -6.23
C LYS A 58 5.93 11.11 -5.55
N THR A 59 5.35 10.17 -6.29
CA THR A 59 4.33 9.25 -5.77
C THR A 59 4.92 8.35 -4.70
N SER A 60 6.14 7.86 -4.91
CA SER A 60 6.87 7.03 -3.95
C SER A 60 7.11 7.74 -2.63
N GLU A 61 7.53 9.01 -2.69
CA GLU A 61 7.73 9.85 -1.51
C GLU A 61 6.41 10.13 -0.77
N GLN A 62 5.31 10.37 -1.50
CA GLN A 62 3.99 10.59 -0.89
C GLN A 62 3.46 9.34 -0.18
N ILE A 63 3.64 8.16 -0.78
CA ILE A 63 3.29 6.88 -0.14
C ILE A 63 4.13 6.68 1.12
N ALA A 64 5.45 6.90 1.04
CA ALA A 64 6.35 6.76 2.17
C ALA A 64 6.04 7.74 3.32
N ARG A 65 5.36 8.86 3.05
CA ARG A 65 4.85 9.82 4.04
C ARG A 65 3.53 9.42 4.70
N THR A 66 2.84 8.41 4.17
CA THR A 66 1.53 7.95 4.67
C THR A 66 1.67 6.98 5.86
N ARG A 67 2.89 6.52 6.16
CA ARG A 67 3.19 5.61 7.28
C ARG A 67 3.18 6.30 8.64
#